data_AF-A0A836SMU5-F1
#
_entry.id   AF-A0A836SMU5-F1
#
_cell.length_a   1.000
_cell.length_b   1.000
_cell.length_c   1.000
_cell.angle_alpha   90.00
_cell.angle_beta   90.00
_cell.angle_gamma   90.00
#
_symmetry.space_group_name_H-M   'P 1'
#
loop_
_entity.id
_entity.type
_entity.pdbx_description
1 polymer ?
#
loop_
_entity_poly.entity_id
_entity_poly.type
_entity_poly.pdbx_seq_one_letter_code
_entity_poly.pdbx_strand_id
1 'polypeptide(L)'
;KESELNYLNMKREIRLEVRMAYINLRTAAERVKLSEKQVEGARESYEVALGRYELGVAPITEVIDAQVAFSRARVNYTRAIYDHLSAKAALDKAMGRAPYRR
;
A
#
# COMPACT_ATOMS: atom_id res chain seq x y z
N LYS A 1 28.23 -14.78 32.08
CA LYS A 1 28.80 -14.86 30.71
C LYS A 1 27.80 -15.36 29.66
N GLU A 2 27.42 -16.63 29.63
CA GLU A 2 26.52 -17.15 28.56
C GLU A 2 25.10 -16.52 28.62
N SER A 3 24.51 -16.40 29.81
CA SER A 3 23.22 -15.73 30.00
C SER A 3 23.21 -14.23 29.64
N GLU A 4 24.34 -13.53 29.83
CA GLU A 4 24.45 -12.10 29.49
C GLU A 4 24.57 -11.91 27.98
N LEU A 5 25.29 -12.80 27.30
CA LEU A 5 25.41 -12.79 25.84
C LEU A 5 24.04 -13.08 25.19
N ASN A 6 23.30 -14.06 25.72
CA ASN A 6 21.94 -14.36 25.26
C ASN A 6 20.98 -13.18 25.46
N TYR A 7 21.05 -12.50 26.61
CA TYR A 7 20.25 -11.29 26.85
C TYR A 7 20.58 -10.15 25.87
N LEU A 8 21.87 -9.92 25.61
CA LEU A 8 22.31 -8.88 24.68
C LEU A 8 21.86 -9.19 23.24
N ASN A 9 21.94 -10.45 22.82
CA ASN A 9 21.48 -10.89 21.50
C ASN A 9 19.97 -10.70 21.36
N MET A 10 19.17 -11.15 22.34
CA MET A 10 17.73 -10.98 22.32
C MET A 10 17.31 -9.51 22.27
N LYS A 11 17.99 -8.62 23.02
CA LYS A 11 17.75 -7.17 22.96
C LYS A 11 18.09 -6.56 21.60
N ARG A 12 19.11 -7.07 20.91
CA ARG A 12 19.49 -6.62 19.55
C ARG A 12 18.46 -7.09 18.52
N GLU A 13 17.99 -8.33 18.62
CA GLU A 13 16.97 -8.90 17.74
C GLU A 13 15.66 -8.13 17.84
N ILE A 14 15.16 -7.88 19.05
CA ILE A 14 13.93 -7.09 19.26
C ILE A 14 14.07 -5.68 18.66
N ARG A 15 15.22 -5.02 18.86
CA ARG A 15 15.48 -3.70 18.29
C ARG A 15 15.48 -3.73 16.76
N LEU A 16 16.07 -4.76 16.16
CA LEU A 16 16.11 -4.93 14.72
C LEU A 16 14.70 -5.17 14.16
N GLU A 17 13.92 -6.05 14.79
CA GLU A 17 12.55 -6.37 14.40
C GLU A 17 11.65 -5.11 14.40
N VAL A 18 11.67 -4.32 15.48
CA VAL A 18 10.91 -3.06 15.57
C VAL A 18 11.33 -2.08 14.48
N ARG A 19 12.64 -1.96 14.22
CA ARG A 19 13.15 -1.04 13.19
C ARG A 19 12.71 -1.47 11.79
N MET A 20 12.75 -2.76 11.49
CA MET A 20 12.29 -3.31 10.21
C MET A 20 10.79 -3.10 10.04
N ALA A 21 9.98 -3.40 11.07
CA ALA A 21 8.54 -3.18 11.03
C ALA A 21 8.17 -1.71 10.80
N TYR A 22 8.91 -0.77 11.41
CA TYR A 22 8.70 0.66 11.21
C TYR A 22 9.01 1.10 9.77
N ILE A 23 10.14 0.66 9.21
CA ILE A 23 10.52 0.96 7.82
C ILE A 23 9.49 0.38 6.84
N ASN A 24 9.00 -0.83 7.09
CA ASN A 24 7.97 -1.47 6.28
C ASN A 24 6.65 -0.68 6.33
N LEU A 25 6.22 -0.23 7.51
CA LEU A 25 5.02 0.61 7.66
C LEU A 25 5.14 1.92 6.87
N ARG A 26 6.29 2.60 6.99
CA ARG A 26 6.57 3.84 6.24
C ARG A 26 6.53 3.60 4.74
N THR A 27 7.14 2.52 4.27
CA THR A 27 7.15 2.15 2.86
C THR A 27 5.75 1.83 2.35
N ALA A 28 4.95 1.11 3.12
CA ALA A 28 3.56 0.82 2.78
C ALA A 28 2.70 2.10 2.73
N ALA A 29 2.93 3.05 3.64
CA ALA A 29 2.25 4.35 3.61
C ALA A 29 2.54 5.14 2.34
N GLU A 30 3.80 5.18 1.88
CA GLU A 30 4.15 5.84 0.62
C GLU A 30 3.57 5.10 -0.60
N ARG A 31 3.47 3.76 -0.55
CA ARG A 31 2.78 2.99 -1.59
C ARG A 31 1.31 3.33 -1.70
N VAL A 32 0.61 3.52 -0.57
CA VAL A 32 -0.80 3.97 -0.57
C VAL A 32 -0.92 5.30 -1.32
N LYS A 33 -0.12 6.31 -0.96
CA LYS A 33 -0.12 7.62 -1.63
C LYS A 33 0.18 7.52 -3.12
N LEU A 34 1.15 6.68 -3.51
CA LEU A 34 1.48 6.48 -4.92
C LEU A 34 0.30 5.85 -5.67
N SER A 35 -0.30 4.80 -5.11
CA SER A 35 -1.44 4.12 -5.73
C SER A 35 -2.69 5.00 -5.80
N GLU A 36 -2.87 5.93 -4.88
CA GLU A 36 -3.93 6.95 -4.95
C GLU A 36 -3.77 7.86 -6.17
N LYS A 37 -2.54 8.38 -6.40
CA LYS A 37 -2.24 9.18 -7.59
C LYS A 37 -2.40 8.39 -8.89
N GLN A 38 -2.11 7.09 -8.87
CA GLN A 38 -2.36 6.22 -10.03
C GLN A 38 -3.85 6.06 -10.32
N VAL A 39 -4.69 5.98 -9.28
CA VAL A 39 -6.16 5.97 -9.43
C VAL A 39 -6.64 7.27 -10.05
N GLU A 40 -6.14 8.41 -9.58
CA GLU A 40 -6.47 9.73 -10.12
C GLU A 40 -6.08 9.86 -11.60
N GLY A 41 -4.84 9.54 -11.97
CA GLY A 41 -4.41 9.62 -13.38
C GLY A 41 -5.14 8.64 -14.30
N ALA A 42 -5.51 7.45 -13.79
CA ALA A 42 -6.30 6.49 -14.57
C ALA A 42 -7.76 6.95 -14.74
N ARG A 43 -8.32 7.68 -13.76
CA ARG A 43 -9.63 8.33 -13.90
C ARG A 43 -9.60 9.42 -14.97
N GLU A 44 -8.60 10.29 -14.94
CA GLU A 44 -8.45 11.36 -15.93
C GLU A 44 -8.30 10.78 -17.35
N SER A 45 -7.51 9.71 -17.49
CA SER A 45 -7.37 8.98 -18.77
C SER A 45 -8.71 8.43 -19.27
N TYR A 46 -9.53 7.90 -18.37
CA TYR A 46 -10.88 7.43 -18.70
C TYR A 46 -11.81 8.57 -19.14
N GLU A 47 -11.78 9.71 -18.45
CA GLU A 47 -12.57 10.90 -18.80
C GLU A 47 -12.16 11.45 -20.18
N VAL A 48 -10.86 11.48 -20.49
CA VAL A 48 -10.35 11.87 -21.81
C VAL A 48 -10.83 10.90 -22.90
N ALA A 49 -10.69 9.59 -22.68
CA ALA A 49 -11.15 8.58 -23.64
C ALA A 49 -12.65 8.68 -23.90
N LEU A 50 -13.45 8.91 -22.85
CA LEU A 50 -14.89 9.10 -22.95
C LEU A 50 -15.22 10.33 -23.80
N GLY A 51 -14.59 11.48 -23.53
CA GLY A 51 -14.81 12.70 -24.31
C GLY A 51 -14.43 12.53 -25.78
N ARG A 52 -13.33 11.82 -26.09
CA ARG A 52 -12.95 11.51 -27.48
C ARG A 52 -13.97 10.61 -28.18
N TYR A 53 -14.54 9.64 -27.48
CA TYR A 53 -15.60 8.79 -28.00
C TYR A 53 -16.89 9.59 -28.27
N GLU A 54 -17.29 10.46 -27.33
CA GLU A 54 -18.48 11.33 -27.48
C GLU A 54 -18.36 12.29 -28.67
N LEU A 55 -17.14 12.77 -28.96
CA LEU A 55 -16.83 13.57 -30.14
C LEU A 55 -16.71 12.74 -31.43
N GLY A 56 -16.81 11.41 -31.36
CA GLY A 56 -16.67 10.51 -32.51
C GLY A 56 -15.25 10.39 -33.06
N VAL A 57 -14.24 10.86 -32.32
CA VAL A 57 -12.81 10.86 -32.73
C VAL A 57 -12.01 9.70 -32.12
N ALA A 58 -12.67 8.82 -31.38
CA ALA A 58 -12.10 7.58 -30.85
C ALA A 58 -13.15 6.45 -30.83
N PRO A 59 -12.73 5.18 -30.99
CA PRO A 59 -13.63 4.04 -30.85
C PRO A 59 -13.99 3.77 -29.39
N ILE A 60 -15.16 3.17 -29.15
CA ILE A 60 -15.63 2.79 -27.80
C ILE A 60 -14.66 1.84 -27.07
N THR A 61 -13.85 1.07 -27.81
CA THR A 61 -12.84 0.18 -27.23
C THR A 61 -11.80 0.94 -26.40
N GLU A 62 -11.45 2.17 -26.78
CA GLU A 62 -10.50 3.00 -26.01
C GLU A 62 -11.08 3.35 -24.62
N VAL A 63 -12.39 3.62 -24.55
CA VAL A 63 -13.11 3.88 -23.29
C VAL A 63 -13.11 2.63 -22.40
N ILE A 64 -13.37 1.47 -22.99
CA ILE A 64 -13.38 0.18 -22.26
C ILE A 64 -11.99 -0.12 -21.68
N ASP A 65 -10.94 0.06 -22.48
CA ASP A 65 -9.57 -0.17 -22.03
C ASP A 65 -9.17 0.78 -20.88
N ALA A 66 -9.53 2.07 -21.01
CA ALA A 66 -9.29 3.05 -19.96
C ALA A 66 -10.10 2.75 -18.68
N GLN A 67 -11.34 2.29 -18.81
CA GLN A 67 -12.17 1.88 -17.68
C GLN A 67 -11.59 0.65 -16.95
N VAL A 68 -11.07 -0.32 -17.69
CA VAL A 68 -10.37 -1.49 -17.13
C VAL A 68 -9.11 -1.05 -16.40
N ALA A 69 -8.32 -0.14 -16.98
CA ALA A 69 -7.12 0.41 -16.34
C ALA A 69 -7.46 1.15 -15.04
N PHE A 70 -8.49 2.00 -15.04
CA PHE A 70 -8.98 2.69 -13.86
C PHE A 70 -9.45 1.71 -12.76
N SER A 71 -10.20 0.69 -13.14
CA SER A 71 -10.66 -0.35 -12.21
C SER A 71 -9.50 -1.11 -11.59
N ARG A 72 -8.48 -1.47 -12.39
CA ARG A 72 -7.24 -2.10 -11.89
C ARG A 72 -6.48 -1.19 -10.93
N ALA A 73 -6.36 0.10 -11.23
CA ALA A 73 -5.73 1.07 -10.34
C ALA A 73 -6.44 1.12 -8.98
N ARG A 74 -7.78 1.12 -8.96
CA ARG A 74 -8.57 1.10 -7.71
C ARG A 74 -8.36 -0.16 -6.88
N VAL A 75 -8.27 -1.31 -7.54
CA VAL A 75 -7.94 -2.59 -6.87
C VAL A 75 -6.54 -2.52 -6.24
N ASN A 76 -5.56 -1.97 -6.97
CA ASN A 76 -4.19 -1.81 -6.46
C ASN A 76 -4.11 -0.85 -5.27
N TYR A 77 -4.83 0.28 -5.31
CA TYR A 77 -4.94 1.20 -4.17
C TYR A 77 -5.54 0.52 -2.94
N THR A 78 -6.61 -0.24 -3.15
CA THR A 78 -7.24 -1.01 -2.07
C THR A 78 -6.27 -2.02 -1.46
N ARG A 79 -5.52 -2.76 -2.29
CA ARG A 79 -4.47 -3.68 -1.80
C ARG A 79 -3.38 -2.95 -1.02
N ALA A 80 -2.93 -1.79 -1.49
CA ALA A 80 -1.92 -0.99 -0.78
C ALA A 80 -2.39 -0.55 0.61
N ILE A 81 -3.68 -0.22 0.77
CA ILE A 81 -4.28 0.09 2.08
C ILE A 81 -4.21 -1.14 2.99
N TYR A 82 -4.61 -2.32 2.50
CA TYR A 82 -4.52 -3.56 3.28
C TYR A 82 -3.08 -3.89 3.72
N ASP A 83 -2.11 -3.71 2.82
CA ASP A 83 -0.69 -3.91 3.11
C ASP A 83 -0.20 -2.94 4.18
N HIS A 84 -0.63 -1.67 4.13
CA HIS A 84 -0.31 -0.66 5.14
C HIS A 84 -0.89 -1.02 6.51
N LEU A 85 -2.16 -1.47 6.58
CA LEU A 85 -2.78 -1.90 7.82
C LEU A 85 -2.07 -3.14 8.40
N SER A 86 -1.69 -4.08 7.55
CA SER A 86 -0.93 -5.27 7.95
C SER A 86 0.45 -4.91 8.51
N ALA A 87 1.16 -3.99 7.84
CA ALA A 87 2.45 -3.48 8.31
C ALA A 87 2.32 -2.73 9.65
N LYS A 88 1.22 -2.02 9.86
CA LYS A 88 0.93 -1.35 11.15
C LYS A 88 0.73 -2.37 12.26
N ALA A 89 -0.09 -3.40 12.02
CA ALA A 89 -0.31 -4.47 12.98
C ALA A 89 0.99 -5.22 13.33
N ALA A 90 1.88 -5.43 12.36
CA ALA A 90 3.18 -6.03 12.58
C ALA A 90 4.09 -5.15 13.47
N LEU A 91 4.08 -3.83 13.26
CA LEU A 91 4.80 -2.89 14.13
C LEU A 91 4.24 -2.87 15.56
N ASP A 92 2.91 -2.82 15.70
CA ASP A 92 2.26 -2.86 17.02
C ASP A 92 2.66 -4.13 17.79
N LYS A 93 2.64 -5.29 17.12
CA LYS A 93 3.11 -6.57 17.67
C LYS A 93 4.58 -6.51 18.08
N ALA A 94 5.47 -6.00 17.21
CA ALA A 94 6.91 -5.90 17.50
C ALA A 94 7.20 -4.97 18.69
N MET A 95 6.37 -3.95 18.91
CA MET A 95 6.47 -3.06 20.07
C MET A 95 5.82 -3.63 21.35
N GLY A 96 5.28 -4.85 21.31
CA GLY A 96 4.55 -5.46 22.43
C GLY A 96 3.21 -4.78 22.72
N ARG A 97 2.71 -3.95 21.81
CA ARG A 97 1.34 -3.40 21.86
C ARG A 97 0.43 -4.45 21.25
N ALA A 98 -0.21 -5.24 22.11
CA ALA A 98 -1.16 -6.26 21.66
C ALA A 98 -2.19 -5.63 20.69
N PRO A 99 -2.49 -6.26 19.55
CA PRO A 99 -3.46 -5.74 18.61
C PRO A 99 -4.87 -5.87 19.22
N TYR A 100 -5.62 -4.76 19.25
CA TYR A 100 -7.05 -4.70 19.53
C TYR A 100 -7.52 -5.46 20.79
N ARG A 101 -7.52 -4.78 21.94
CA ARG A 101 -8.47 -5.12 23.01
C ARG A 101 -9.80 -4.46 22.64
N ARG A 102 -10.77 -5.25 22.14
CA ARG A 102 -12.18 -4.84 22.08
C ARG A 102 -12.70 -4.57 23.49
#